data_AF-B0I393-F1
#
_entry.id   AF-B0I393-F1
#
_cell.length_a   1.000
_cell.length_b   1.000
_cell.length_c   1.000
_cell.angle_alpha   90.00
_cell.angle_beta   90.00
_cell.angle_gamma   90.00
#
_symmetry.space_group_name_H-M   'P 1'
#
loop_
_entity.id
_entity.type
_entity.pdbx_description
1 polymer ?
#
loop_
_entity_poly.entity_id
_entity_poly.type
_entity_poly.pdbx_seq_one_letter_code
_entity_poly.pdbx_strand_id
1 'polypeptide(L)' 'GELMGHHFRARVLAASGVPERRFCTWTGGSILATFTDFQRMWVSKADYEEHGPSFLHRTGP' A
#
# COMPACT_ATOMS: atom_id res chain seq x y z
N GLY A 1 28.81 39.43 7.56
CA GLY A 1 27.98 39.44 6.35
C GLY A 1 27.57 38.02 6.08
N GLU A 2 26.27 37.81 5.83
CA GLU A 2 25.66 36.61 5.25
C GLU A 2 25.64 35.33 6.10
N LEU A 3 24.53 35.18 6.82
CA LEU A 3 23.95 33.89 7.18
C LEU A 3 23.60 33.17 5.87
N MET A 4 24.43 32.21 5.44
CA MET A 4 24.08 31.29 4.35
C MET A 4 22.96 30.37 4.84
N GLY A 5 21.72 30.79 4.63
CA GLY A 5 20.55 29.95 4.81
C GLY A 5 20.59 28.80 3.81
N HIS A 6 20.86 27.59 4.29
CA HIS A 6 20.70 26.40 3.45
C HIS A 6 19.22 26.26 3.08
N HIS A 7 18.89 26.54 1.81
CA HIS A 7 17.56 26.33 1.29
C HIS A 7 17.25 24.82 1.24
N PHE A 8 16.42 24.35 2.18
CA PHE A 8 15.90 22.99 2.13
C PHE A 8 14.93 22.86 0.95
N ARG A 9 15.29 22.05 -0.05
CA ARG A 9 14.44 21.80 -1.21
C ARG A 9 13.64 20.51 -1.01
N ALA A 10 12.37 20.67 -0.64
CA ALA A 10 11.41 19.56 -0.61
C ALA A 10 10.65 19.45 -1.94
N ARG A 11 10.45 18.21 -2.42
CA ARG A 11 9.51 17.93 -3.52
C ARG A 11 8.25 17.31 -2.93
N VAL A 12 7.13 18.02 -3.04
CA VAL A 12 5.81 17.49 -2.68
C VAL A 12 5.20 16.81 -3.89
N LEU A 13 4.84 15.54 -3.75
CA LEU A 13 4.13 14.76 -4.77
C LEU A 13 2.74 14.42 -4.25
N ALA A 14 1.72 14.62 -5.08
CA ALA A 14 0.35 14.26 -4.77
C ALA A 14 -0.33 13.76 -6.05
N ALA A 15 -1.30 12.85 -5.93
CA ALA A 15 -2.11 12.47 -7.06
C ALA A 15 -2.87 13.70 -7.60
N SER A 16 -2.87 13.83 -8.93
CA SER A 16 -3.57 14.89 -9.66
C SER A 16 -5.06 14.84 -9.34
N GLY A 17 -5.72 15.98 -9.13
CA GLY A 17 -7.19 15.99 -8.99
C GLY A 17 -7.76 15.42 -7.68
N VAL A 18 -8.99 15.83 -7.37
CA VAL A 18 -9.77 15.27 -6.24
C VAL A 18 -10.19 13.81 -6.50
N PRO A 19 -10.61 13.41 -7.71
CA PRO A 19 -10.99 12.03 -7.99
C PRO A 19 -9.85 11.04 -7.80
N GLU A 20 -8.66 11.26 -8.40
CA GLU A 20 -7.56 10.32 -8.25
C GLU A 20 -7.08 10.25 -6.79
N ARG A 21 -7.05 11.36 -6.05
CA ARG A 21 -6.74 11.31 -4.60
C ARG A 21 -7.76 10.52 -3.79
N ARG A 22 -9.03 10.58 -4.17
CA ARG A 22 -10.11 9.86 -3.47
C ARG A 22 -10.05 8.35 -3.72
N PHE A 23 -9.63 7.95 -4.92
CA PHE A 23 -9.73 6.56 -5.36
C PHE A 23 -8.38 5.86 -5.54
N CYS A 24 -7.24 6.54 -5.46
CA CYS A 24 -5.92 5.94 -5.72
C CYS A 24 -5.62 4.72 -4.84
N THR A 25 -6.04 4.73 -3.57
CA THR A 25 -5.90 3.57 -2.68
C THR A 25 -6.68 2.36 -3.19
N TRP A 26 -7.91 2.57 -3.64
CA TRP A 26 -8.74 1.50 -4.21
C TRP A 26 -8.21 1.03 -5.57
N THR A 27 -7.77 1.95 -6.43
CA THR A 27 -7.12 1.61 -7.70
C THR A 27 -5.86 0.78 -7.47
N GLY A 28 -5.01 1.18 -6.52
CA GLY A 28 -3.82 0.42 -6.13
C GLY A 28 -4.17 -0.98 -5.61
N GLY A 29 -5.14 -1.10 -4.71
CA GLY A 29 -5.61 -2.39 -4.19
C GLY A 29 -6.14 -3.33 -5.28
N SER A 30 -6.93 -2.81 -6.22
CA SER A 30 -7.43 -3.58 -7.36
C SER A 30 -6.30 -4.07 -8.27
N ILE A 31 -5.28 -3.25 -8.52
CA ILE A 31 -4.10 -3.67 -9.29
C ILE A 31 -3.35 -4.80 -8.56
N LEU A 32 -3.10 -4.65 -7.26
CA LEU A 32 -2.43 -5.69 -6.45
C LEU A 32 -3.20 -7.01 -6.47
N ALA A 33 -4.54 -6.96 -6.39
CA ALA A 33 -5.39 -8.15 -6.44
C ALA A 33 -5.28 -8.94 -7.77
N THR A 34 -4.84 -8.28 -8.87
CA THR A 34 -4.65 -8.94 -10.17
C THR A 34 -3.27 -9.55 -10.38
N PHE A 35 -2.30 -9.25 -9.51
CA PHE A 35 -0.95 -9.78 -9.64
C PHE A 35 -0.81 -11.17 -9.03
N THR A 36 -0.23 -12.10 -9.80
CA THR A 36 0.04 -13.48 -9.36
C THR A 36 0.92 -13.52 -8.11
N ASP A 37 1.90 -12.62 -8.00
CA ASP A 37 2.79 -12.54 -6.83
C ASP A 37 2.05 -12.28 -5.52
N PHE A 38 0.87 -11.64 -5.58
CA PHE A 38 0.03 -11.36 -4.42
C PHE A 38 -0.98 -12.48 -4.12
N GLN A 39 -1.14 -13.45 -5.02
CA GLN A 39 -2.00 -14.62 -4.78
C GLN A 39 -1.50 -15.49 -3.62
N ARG A 40 -0.19 -15.52 -3.38
CA ARG A 40 0.40 -16.23 -2.22
C ARG A 40 -0.04 -15.67 -0.86
N MET A 41 -0.59 -14.46 -0.84
CA MET A 41 -1.09 -13.81 0.38
C MET A 41 -2.54 -14.17 0.69
N TRP A 42 -3.23 -14.82 -0.25
CA TRP A 42 -4.63 -15.20 -0.07
C TRP A 42 -4.74 -16.25 1.03
N VAL A 43 -5.78 -16.10 1.85
CA VAL A 43 -6.10 -17.04 2.92
C VAL A 43 -7.41 -17.72 2.55
N SER A 44 -7.38 -19.04 2.43
CA SER A 44 -8.60 -19.80 2.18
C SER A 44 -9.46 -19.86 3.44
N LYS A 45 -10.74 -20.17 3.26
CA LYS A 45 -11.64 -20.41 4.39
C LYS A 45 -11.12 -21.53 5.31
N ALA A 46 -10.60 -22.61 4.73
CA ALA A 46 -10.06 -23.74 5.47
C ALA A 46 -8.82 -23.34 6.30
N ASP A 47 -7.89 -22.58 5.71
CA ASP A 47 -6.70 -22.10 6.43
C ASP A 47 -7.08 -21.25 7.64
N TYR A 48 -8.07 -20.36 7.47
CA TYR A 48 -8.55 -19.49 8.54
C TYR A 48 -9.29 -20.26 9.64
N GLU A 49 -10.10 -21.26 9.29
CA GLU A 49 -10.81 -22.10 10.25
C GLU A 49 -9.86 -22.99 11.06
N GLU A 50 -8.77 -23.48 10.46
CA GLU A 50 -7.76 -24.32 11.11
C GLU A 50 -6.79 -23.51 11.99
N HIS A 51 -6.27 -22.40 11.46
CA HIS A 51 -5.15 -21.68 12.08
C HIS A 51 -5.57 -20.35 12.74
N GLY A 52 -6.81 -19.92 12.52
CA GLY A 52 -7.35 -18.68 13.05
C GLY A 52 -6.63 -17.42 12.55
N PRO A 53 -6.84 -16.28 13.24
CA PRO A 53 -6.24 -15.00 12.88
C PRO A 53 -4.71 -15.00 12.85
N SER A 54 -4.04 -15.89 13.59
CA SER A 54 -2.57 -16.01 13.62
C SER A 54 -1.96 -16.36 12.26
N PHE A 55 -2.73 -16.99 11.37
CA PHE A 55 -2.26 -17.36 10.04
C PHE A 55 -1.92 -16.15 9.16
N LEU A 56 -2.57 -15.00 9.39
CA LEU A 56 -2.33 -13.77 8.64
C LEU A 56 -0.88 -13.27 8.76
N HIS A 57 -0.18 -13.61 9.85
CA HIS A 57 1.23 -13.26 10.02
C HIS A 57 2.16 -14.05 9.09
N ARG A 58 1.68 -15.15 8.50
CA ARG A 58 2.44 -15.97 7.54
C ARG A 58 2.20 -15.58 6.08
N THR A 59 1.01 -15.05 5.77
CA THR A 59 0.61 -14.71 4.41
C THR A 59 0.60 -13.20 4.13
N GLY A 60 0.74 -12.36 5.15
CA GLY A 60 0.84 -10.92 4.99
C GLY A 60 2.08 -10.48 4.19
N PRO A 61 2.07 -9.25 3.65
CA PRO A 61 3.27 -8.64 3.06
C PRO A 61 4.40 -8.42 4.08
#